data_AF-S1RK21-F1
#
_entry.id   AF-S1RK21-F1
#
_cell.length_a   1.000
_cell.length_b   1.000
_cell.length_c   1.000
_cell.angle_alpha   90.00
_cell.angle_beta   90.00
_cell.angle_gamma   90.00
#
_symmetry.space_group_name_H-M   'P 1'
#
loop_
_entity.id
_entity.type
_entity.pdbx_description
1 polymer ?
#
loop_
_entity_poly.entity_id
_entity_poly.type
_entity_poly.pdbx_seq_one_letter_code
_entity_poly.pdbx_strand_id
1 'polypeptide(L)' 'MAGLKLWNYLRENVEVIDTKGRIYRGYVYDFVDEVDNEEEDEINIDLINRKFGAPLEITLYESQIKSIRILK' A
#
# COMPACT_ATOMS: atom_id res chain seq x y z
N MET A 1 18.59 -6.51 3.46
CA MET A 1 17.40 -6.26 4.29
C MET A 1 16.26 -7.02 3.64
N ALA A 2 15.44 -7.75 4.38
CA ALA A 2 14.30 -8.43 3.77
C ALA A 2 13.21 -7.38 3.50
N GLY A 3 12.80 -7.23 2.24
CA GLY A 3 11.73 -6.30 1.87
C GLY A 3 10.39 -6.67 2.51
N LEU A 4 9.43 -5.74 2.48
CA LEU A 4 8.11 -5.86 3.12
C LEU A 4 7.22 -6.94 2.49
N LYS A 5 7.62 -7.49 1.34
CA LYS A 5 6.89 -8.53 0.59
C LYS A 5 5.46 -8.09 0.30
N LEU A 6 5.34 -6.98 -0.43
CA LEU A 6 4.08 -6.26 -0.61
C LEU A 6 2.97 -7.12 -1.25
N TRP A 7 3.34 -8.12 -2.06
CA TRP A 7 2.41 -9.11 -2.63
C TRP A 7 1.58 -9.87 -1.59
N ASN A 8 2.01 -9.99 -0.33
CA ASN A 8 1.23 -10.64 0.73
C ASN A 8 -0.03 -9.86 1.12
N TYR A 9 -0.15 -8.61 0.68
CA TYR A 9 -1.27 -7.73 0.99
C TYR A 9 -2.21 -7.52 -0.20
N LEU A 10 -1.90 -8.09 -1.37
CA LEU A 10 -2.75 -8.01 -2.55
C LEU A 10 -4.13 -8.60 -2.25
N ARG A 11 -5.19 -7.85 -2.58
CA ARG A 11 -6.60 -8.16 -2.30
C ARG A 11 -6.98 -8.19 -0.81
N GLU A 12 -6.17 -7.56 0.05
CA GLU A 12 -6.49 -7.39 1.46
C GLU A 12 -6.91 -5.95 1.78
N ASN A 13 -7.74 -5.80 2.81
CA ASN A 13 -7.94 -4.50 3.44
C ASN A 13 -6.80 -4.27 4.42
N VAL A 14 -6.12 -3.14 4.31
CA VAL A 14 -4.91 -2.83 5.08
C VAL A 14 -4.98 -1.50 5.80
N GLU A 15 -4.17 -1.39 6.84
CA GLU A 15 -3.72 -0.12 7.39
C GLU A 15 -2.23 0.03 7.10
N VAL A 16 -1.87 1.15 6.46
CA VAL A 16 -0.49 1.49 6.13
C VAL A 16 -0.10 2.75 6.90
N ILE A 17 1.08 2.70 7.52
CA ILE A 17 1.75 3.87 8.10
C ILE A 17 2.93 4.19 7.21
N ASP A 18 2.97 5.40 6.65
CA ASP A 18 4.12 5.83 5.86
C ASP A 18 5.29 6.31 6.73
N THR A 19 6.45 6.53 6.11
CA THR A 19 7.66 7.04 6.78
C THR A 19 7.50 8.45 7.34
N LYS A 20 6.45 9.19 6.92
CA LYS A 20 6.06 10.51 7.46
C LYS A 20 5.02 10.41 8.58
N GLY A 21 4.60 9.21 8.96
CA GLY A 21 3.62 8.96 10.01
C GLY A 21 2.15 9.14 9.59
N ARG A 22 1.85 9.27 8.30
CA ARG A 22 0.47 9.32 7.79
C ARG A 22 -0.13 7.92 7.78
N ILE A 23 -1.43 7.85 8.03
CA ILE A 23 -2.17 6.58 8.10
C ILE A 23 -3.14 6.50 6.93
N TYR A 24 -3.03 5.43 6.16
CA TYR A 24 -3.92 5.08 5.06
C TYR A 24 -4.66 3.80 5.41
N ARG A 25 -5.95 3.75 5.09
CA ARG A 25 -6.77 2.54 5.24
C ARG A 25 -7.51 2.30 3.95
N GLY A 26 -7.36 1.11 3.39
CA GLY A 26 -7.86 0.83 2.06
C GLY A 26 -7.69 -0.61 1.63
N TYR A 27 -8.23 -0.92 0.46
CA TYR A 27 -8.10 -2.21 -0.20
C TYR A 27 -6.95 -2.16 -1.19
N VAL A 28 -6.00 -3.10 -1.09
CA VAL A 28 -4.91 -3.21 -2.06
C VAL A 28 -5.44 -3.93 -3.29
N TYR A 29 -5.56 -3.24 -4.41
CA TYR A 29 -6.09 -3.83 -5.64
C TYR A 29 -5.00 -4.22 -6.64
N ASP A 30 -3.80 -3.63 -6.53
CA ASP A 30 -2.70 -3.91 -7.44
C ASP A 30 -1.34 -3.85 -6.74
N PHE A 31 -0.37 -4.54 -7.34
CA PHE A 31 1.03 -4.64 -6.90
C PHE A 31 1.92 -4.70 -8.14
N VAL A 32 2.97 -3.88 -8.17
CA VAL A 32 4.01 -3.90 -9.20
C VAL A 32 5.28 -4.43 -8.56
N ASP A 33 5.74 -5.57 -9.07
CA ASP A 33 7.02 -6.21 -8.70
C ASP A 33 8.10 -5.66 -9.63
N GLU A 34 9.19 -5.15 -9.08
CA GLU A 34 10.24 -4.59 -9.91
C GLU A 34 11.27 -5.65 -10.29
N VAL A 35 11.26 -5.98 -11.58
CA VAL A 35 12.07 -7.06 -12.17
C VAL A 35 13.36 -6.50 -12.80
N ASP A 36 13.37 -5.21 -13.16
CA ASP A 36 14.58 -4.47 -13.52
C ASP A 36 14.99 -3.57 -12.34
N ASN A 37 16.29 -3.52 -12.01
CA ASN A 37 16.78 -2.91 -10.77
C ASN A 37 16.73 -1.35 -10.78
N GLU A 38 15.85 -0.73 -11.57
CA GLU A 38 15.75 0.72 -11.70
C GLU A 38 14.56 1.31 -10.92
N GLU A 39 13.55 0.50 -10.61
CA GLU A 39 12.35 0.90 -9.89
C GLU A 39 12.18 0.09 -8.58
N GLU A 40 11.33 0.56 -7.67
CA GLU A 40 11.06 -0.07 -6.37
C GLU A 40 9.63 -0.63 -6.31
N ASP A 41 9.45 -1.80 -5.70
CA ASP A 41 8.14 -2.42 -5.46
C ASP A 41 7.10 -1.41 -4.94
N GLU A 42 5.90 -1.43 -5.53
CA GLU A 42 4.81 -0.54 -5.16
C GLU A 42 3.46 -1.25 -5.02
N ILE A 43 2.58 -0.65 -4.22
CA ILE A 43 1.18 -1.07 -4.09
C ILE A 43 0.22 0.07 -4.39
N ASN A 44 -0.88 -0.28 -5.04
CA ASN A 44 -2.00 0.62 -5.28
C ASN A 44 -3.16 0.29 -4.34
N ILE A 45 -3.67 1.31 -3.66
CA ILE A 45 -4.64 1.19 -2.57
C ILE A 45 -5.87 2.06 -2.85
N ASP A 46 -7.04 1.42 -2.86
CA ASP A 46 -8.34 2.08 -2.82
C ASP A 46 -8.64 2.51 -1.39
N LEU A 47 -8.54 3.80 -1.08
CA LEU A 47 -8.79 4.31 0.26
C LEU A 47 -10.28 4.25 0.61
N ILE A 48 -10.56 3.74 1.81
CA ILE A 48 -11.91 3.74 2.39
C ILE A 48 -12.25 5.17 2.80
N ASN A 49 -12.79 5.94 1.87
CA ASN A 49 -13.30 7.28 2.16
C ASN A 49 -14.70 7.16 2.79
N ARG A 50 -14.78 7.21 4.12
CA ARG A 50 -16.07 7.15 4.85
C ARG A 50 -16.99 8.35 4.60
N LYS A 51 -16.56 9.39 3.85
CA LYS A 51 -17.29 10.68 3.85
C LYS A 51 -17.61 11.27 2.48
N PHE A 52 -16.94 10.91 1.38
CA PHE A 52 -17.21 11.54 0.08
C PHE A 52 -17.03 10.59 -1.10
N GLY A 53 -18.09 9.83 -1.41
CA GLY A 53 -18.57 9.39 -2.74
C GLY A 53 -17.63 8.72 -3.76
N ALA A 54 -16.41 9.19 -3.97
CA ALA A 54 -15.45 8.63 -4.90
C ALA A 54 -14.37 7.83 -4.15
N PRO A 55 -13.98 6.64 -4.64
CA PRO A 55 -12.76 5.99 -4.19
C PRO A 55 -11.58 6.93 -4.44
N LEU A 56 -10.72 7.06 -3.42
CA LEU A 56 -9.47 7.80 -3.55
C LEU A 56 -8.36 6.76 -3.68
N GLU A 57 -7.72 6.72 -4.84
CA GLU A 57 -6.61 5.81 -5.13
C GLU A 57 -5.29 6.46 -4.69
N ILE A 58 -4.39 5.66 -4.11
CA ILE A 58 -3.01 6.05 -3.84
C ILE A 58 -2.03 4.95 -4.23
N THR A 59 -0.82 5.36 -4.61
CA THR A 59 0.33 4.48 -4.82
C THR A 59 1.34 4.71 -3.71
N LEU A 60 1.91 3.63 -3.15
CA LEU A 60 2.98 3.70 -2.16
C LEU A 60 4.12 2.76 -2.55
N TYR A 61 5.32 3.32 -2.67
CA TYR A 61 6.57 2.57 -2.84
C TYR A 61 6.99 1.92 -1.52
N GLU A 62 7.71 0.81 -1.58
CA GLU A 62 8.18 0.09 -0.39
C GLU A 62 8.94 1.00 0.59
N SER A 63 9.81 1.88 0.09
CA SER A 63 10.59 2.84 0.88
C SER A 63 9.74 3.89 1.58
N GLN A 64 8.52 4.11 1.11
CA GLN A 64 7.57 5.02 1.73
C GLN A 64 6.78 4.33 2.83
N ILE A 65 6.77 3.00 2.89
CA ILE A 65 6.01 2.23 3.86
C ILE A 65 6.86 1.96 5.10
N LYS A 66 6.45 2.54 6.22
CA LYS A 66 7.04 2.21 7.52
C LYS A 66 6.49 0.88 8.05
N SER A 67 5.20 0.66 7.89
CA SER A 67 4.54 -0.60 8.28
C SER A 67 3.21 -0.76 7.56
N ILE A 68 2.85 -2.01 7.27
CA ILE A 68 1.57 -2.39 6.69
C ILE A 68 1.01 -3.58 7.49
N ARG A 69 -0.31 -3.61 7.71
CA ARG A 69 -1.00 -4.73 8.35
C ARG A 69 -2.37 -4.97 7.76
N ILE A 70 -2.79 -6.23 7.70
CA ILE A 70 -4.14 -6.62 7.30
C ILE A 70 -5.13 -6.23 8.41
N LEU A 71 -6.24 -5.61 8.01
CA LEU A 71 -7.40 -5.33 8.84
C LEU A 71 -8.33 -6.55 8.79
N LYS A 72 -8.55 -7.19 9.94
CA LYS A 72 -9.55 -8.25 10.12
C LYS A 72 -10.91 -7.66 10.49
#